data_AF-A0A2V9S2M2-F1
#
_entry.id   AF-A0A2V9S2M2-F1
#
_cell.length_a   1.000
_cell.length_b   1.000
_cell.length_c   1.000
_cell.angle_alpha   90.00
_cell.angle_beta   90.00
_cell.angle_gamma   90.00
#
_symmetry.space_group_name_H-M   'P 1'
#
loop_
_entity.id
_entity.type
_entity.pdbx_description
1 polymer ?
#
loop_
_entity_poly.entity_id
_entity_poly.type
_entity_poly.pdbx_seq_one_letter_code
_entity_poly.pdbx_strand_id
1 'polypeptide(L)'
;MPTIVEDPQTSDKATDNVQALIQLLRSRSSEEIRERMYDNPPGSAWWSACKTELDLRNSEEMATATVNTSRALDKLHGVSDHLDELMEKLLRATDDMADVVRHVRESGRRMELTTYVIVAITIVQLFYIVFQFSVTH
;
A
#
# COMPACT_ATOMS: atom_id res chain seq x y z
N MET A 1 -12.01 -50.44 -47.16
CA MET A 1 -11.51 -49.48 -46.16
C MET A 1 -10.40 -50.18 -45.37
N PRO A 2 -9.12 -49.80 -45.53
CA PRO A 2 -8.10 -50.27 -44.61
C PRO A 2 -8.03 -49.31 -43.42
N THR A 3 -8.21 -49.88 -42.23
CA THR A 3 -7.98 -49.28 -40.92
C THR A 3 -6.49 -48.96 -40.79
N ILE A 4 -6.16 -47.68 -40.63
CA ILE A 4 -4.81 -47.26 -40.25
C ILE A 4 -4.63 -47.67 -38.79
N VAL A 5 -3.79 -48.66 -38.58
CA VAL A 5 -3.23 -49.01 -37.28
C VAL A 5 -2.28 -47.87 -36.92
N GLU A 6 -2.66 -47.00 -35.99
CA GLU A 6 -1.73 -46.06 -35.36
C GLU A 6 -0.78 -46.87 -34.47
N ASP A 7 0.46 -47.05 -34.96
CA ASP A 7 1.54 -47.66 -34.20
C ASP A 7 1.91 -46.75 -33.00
N PRO A 8 1.76 -47.20 -31.74
CA PRO A 8 2.04 -46.39 -30.55
C PRO A 8 3.52 -45.98 -30.42
N GLN A 9 4.45 -46.64 -31.13
CA GLN A 9 5.89 -46.36 -31.05
C GLN A 9 6.36 -45.11 -31.80
N THR A 10 5.55 -44.55 -32.70
CA THR A 10 5.92 -43.32 -33.44
C THR A 10 5.65 -42.05 -32.65
N SER A 11 4.64 -42.07 -31.77
CA SER A 11 4.26 -40.94 -30.92
C SER A 11 5.29 -40.68 -29.81
N ASP A 12 5.81 -41.73 -29.17
CA ASP A 12 6.80 -41.59 -28.08
C ASP A 12 8.10 -40.95 -28.59
N LYS A 13 8.60 -41.40 -29.74
CA LYS A 13 9.81 -40.83 -30.38
C LYS A 13 9.62 -39.39 -30.83
N ALA A 14 8.41 -39.02 -31.27
CA ALA A 14 8.09 -37.65 -31.64
C ALA A 14 8.09 -36.72 -30.41
N THR A 15 7.57 -37.21 -29.29
CA THR A 15 7.54 -36.49 -28.01
C THR A 15 8.95 -36.30 -27.45
N ASP A 16 9.78 -37.35 -27.49
CA ASP A 16 11.19 -37.28 -27.08
C ASP A 16 12.00 -36.27 -27.91
N ASN A 17 11.75 -36.21 -29.22
CA ASN A 17 12.39 -35.24 -30.11
C ASN A 17 11.99 -33.80 -29.78
N VAL A 18 10.70 -33.54 -29.49
CA VAL A 18 10.24 -32.22 -29.04
C VAL A 18 10.89 -31.84 -27.72
N GLN A 19 11.02 -32.77 -26.77
CA GLN A 19 11.64 -32.51 -25.48
C GLN A 19 13.14 -32.22 -25.58
N ALA A 20 13.87 -32.93 -26.46
CA ALA A 20 15.28 -32.63 -26.76
C ALA A 20 15.45 -31.23 -27.39
N LEU A 21 14.53 -30.84 -28.28
CA LEU A 21 14.52 -29.51 -28.89
C LEU A 21 14.24 -28.41 -27.85
N ILE A 22 13.32 -28.64 -26.92
CA ILE A 22 13.05 -27.71 -25.81
C ILE A 22 14.33 -27.51 -24.97
N GLN A 23 15.08 -28.57 -24.65
CA GLN A 23 16.34 -28.46 -23.91
C GLN A 23 17.39 -27.61 -24.64
N LEU A 24 17.44 -27.70 -25.97
CA LEU A 24 18.32 -26.86 -26.78
C LEU A 24 17.90 -25.39 -26.74
N LEU A 25 16.59 -25.13 -26.83
CA LEU A 25 16.00 -23.79 -26.83
C LEU A 25 16.09 -23.09 -25.47
N ARG A 26 16.15 -23.84 -24.37
CA ARG A 26 16.29 -23.29 -23.01
C ARG A 26 17.50 -22.36 -22.85
N SER A 27 18.58 -22.59 -23.60
CA SER A 27 19.80 -21.74 -23.59
C SER A 27 19.73 -20.51 -24.50
N ARG A 28 18.66 -20.37 -25.31
CA ARG A 28 18.49 -19.33 -26.33
C ARG A 28 17.63 -18.16 -25.82
N SER A 29 17.79 -16.99 -26.45
CA SER A 29 16.99 -15.81 -26.11
C SER A 29 15.55 -15.96 -26.61
N SER A 30 14.60 -15.36 -25.91
CA SER A 30 13.18 -15.42 -26.29
C SER A 30 12.91 -14.77 -27.66
N GLU A 31 13.73 -13.82 -28.08
CA GLU A 31 13.64 -13.18 -29.40
C GLU A 31 14.07 -14.13 -30.52
N GLU A 32 15.19 -14.84 -30.32
CA GLU A 32 15.72 -15.82 -31.26
C GLU A 32 14.79 -17.03 -31.41
N ILE A 33 14.14 -17.45 -30.32
CA ILE A 33 13.13 -18.52 -30.34
C ILE A 33 11.89 -18.08 -31.16
N ARG A 34 11.46 -16.83 -31.01
CA ARG A 34 10.31 -16.27 -31.73
C ARG A 34 10.58 -16.17 -33.24
N GLU A 35 11.76 -15.72 -33.61
CA GLU A 35 12.20 -15.68 -35.01
C GLU A 35 12.19 -17.08 -35.63
N ARG A 36 12.81 -18.06 -34.95
CA ARG A 36 12.78 -19.46 -35.40
C ARG A 36 11.39 -20.07 -35.43
N MET A 37 10.48 -19.64 -34.58
CA MET A 37 9.09 -20.09 -34.63
C MET A 37 8.40 -19.61 -35.92
N TYR A 38 8.73 -18.42 -36.44
CA TYR A 38 8.17 -17.91 -37.69
C TYR A 38 8.83 -18.52 -38.94
N ASP A 39 10.08 -18.96 -38.84
CA ASP A 39 10.80 -19.63 -39.94
C ASP A 39 10.34 -21.08 -40.18
N ASN A 40 9.62 -21.67 -39.22
CA ASN A 40 9.20 -23.08 -39.28
C ASN A 40 7.68 -23.21 -39.46
N PRO A 41 7.21 -24.20 -40.23
CA PRO A 41 5.79 -24.37 -40.48
C PRO A 41 5.04 -24.73 -39.19
N PRO A 42 3.82 -24.18 -38.99
CA PRO A 42 2.99 -24.50 -37.83
C PRO A 42 2.63 -25.99 -37.85
N GLY A 43 2.79 -26.65 -36.69
CA GLY A 43 2.57 -28.10 -36.55
C GLY A 43 3.83 -28.97 -36.68
N SER A 44 4.98 -28.38 -37.01
CA SER A 44 6.27 -29.09 -36.92
C SER A 44 6.71 -29.28 -35.46
N ALA A 45 7.51 -30.30 -35.19
CA ALA A 45 8.09 -30.55 -33.86
C ALA A 45 8.92 -29.36 -33.35
N TRP A 46 9.62 -28.66 -34.26
CA TRP A 46 10.35 -27.43 -33.98
C TRP A 46 9.42 -26.28 -33.57
N TRP A 47 8.33 -26.07 -34.30
CA TRP A 47 7.35 -25.04 -33.96
C TRP A 47 6.71 -25.32 -32.58
N SER A 48 6.33 -26.56 -32.31
CA SER A 48 5.77 -26.97 -31.02
C SER A 48 6.77 -26.80 -29.87
N ALA A 49 8.05 -27.10 -30.07
CA ALA A 49 9.10 -26.89 -29.09
C ALA A 49 9.31 -25.39 -28.80
N CYS A 50 9.42 -24.55 -29.84
CA CYS A 50 9.55 -23.10 -29.68
C CYS A 50 8.34 -22.48 -28.96
N LYS A 51 7.13 -22.89 -29.34
CA LYS A 51 5.91 -22.41 -28.69
C LYS A 51 5.84 -22.82 -27.22
N THR A 52 6.14 -24.08 -26.91
CA THR A 52 6.11 -24.59 -25.53
C THR A 52 7.11 -23.86 -24.63
N GLU A 53 8.32 -23.58 -25.13
CA GLU A 53 9.33 -22.82 -24.37
C GLU A 53 8.94 -21.35 -24.17
N LEU A 54 8.34 -20.70 -25.19
CA LEU A 54 7.82 -19.34 -25.06
C LEU A 54 6.65 -19.26 -24.06
N ASP A 55 5.72 -20.21 -24.14
CA ASP A 55 4.58 -20.30 -23.23
C ASP A 55 5.05 -20.57 -21.79
N LEU A 56 6.06 -21.43 -21.61
CA LEU A 56 6.68 -21.68 -20.30
C LEU A 56 7.28 -20.40 -19.71
N ARG A 57 8.12 -19.68 -20.47
CA ARG A 57 8.72 -18.43 -20.00
C ARG A 57 7.69 -17.35 -19.69
N ASN A 58 6.67 -17.21 -20.54
CA ASN A 58 5.57 -16.28 -20.28
C ASN A 58 4.82 -16.66 -18.98
N SER A 59 4.63 -17.95 -18.72
CA SER A 59 4.02 -18.41 -17.46
C SER A 59 4.91 -18.15 -16.24
N GLU A 60 6.23 -18.29 -16.37
CA GLU A 60 7.20 -17.98 -15.30
C GLU A 60 7.27 -16.48 -15.01
N GLU A 61 7.30 -15.64 -16.04
CA GLU A 61 7.24 -14.17 -15.93
C GLU A 61 5.93 -13.74 -15.27
N MET A 62 4.79 -14.30 -15.69
CA MET A 62 3.48 -14.01 -15.12
C MET A 62 3.37 -14.47 -13.67
N ALA A 63 3.91 -15.66 -13.33
CA ALA A 63 3.97 -16.14 -11.95
C ALA A 63 4.81 -15.20 -11.07
N THR A 64 5.97 -14.77 -11.56
CA THR A 64 6.85 -13.83 -10.86
C THR A 64 6.18 -12.47 -10.66
N ALA A 65 5.51 -11.94 -11.69
CA ALA A 65 4.75 -10.70 -11.61
C ALA A 65 3.59 -10.80 -10.61
N THR A 66 2.91 -11.95 -10.55
CA THR A 66 1.80 -12.19 -9.61
C THR A 66 2.30 -12.23 -8.18
N VAL A 67 3.41 -12.93 -7.90
CA VAL A 67 4.04 -12.96 -6.57
C VAL A 67 4.49 -11.57 -6.12
N ASN A 68 5.12 -10.81 -7.03
CA ASN A 68 5.53 -9.44 -6.75
C ASN A 68 4.34 -8.52 -6.45
N THR A 69 3.26 -8.66 -7.21
CA THR A 69 2.01 -7.91 -6.98
C THR A 69 1.38 -8.29 -5.65
N SER A 70 1.32 -9.58 -5.31
CA SER A 70 0.83 -10.04 -3.99
C SER A 70 1.63 -9.42 -2.85
N ARG A 71 2.96 -9.43 -2.96
CA ARG A 71 3.84 -8.84 -1.94
C ARG A 71 3.68 -7.32 -1.82
N ALA A 72 3.43 -6.63 -2.93
CA ALA A 72 3.14 -5.20 -2.92
C ALA A 72 1.78 -4.93 -2.26
N LEU A 73 0.78 -5.77 -2.52
CA LEU A 73 -0.57 -5.68 -1.96
C LEU A 73 -0.56 -5.93 -0.44
N ASP A 74 0.21 -6.91 0.04
CA ASP A 74 0.39 -7.15 1.47
C ASP A 74 1.03 -5.94 2.18
N LYS A 75 2.02 -5.32 1.54
CA LYS A 75 2.62 -4.08 2.07
C LYS A 75 1.63 -2.93 2.09
N LEU A 76 0.78 -2.80 1.07
CA LEU A 76 -0.25 -1.76 1.02
C LEU A 76 -1.31 -1.96 2.10
N HIS A 77 -1.72 -3.21 2.37
CA HIS A 77 -2.58 -3.50 3.52
C HIS A 77 -1.93 -3.08 4.83
N GLY A 78 -0.67 -3.43 5.07
CA GLY A 78 0.04 -3.00 6.27
C GLY A 78 0.18 -1.47 6.41
N VAL A 79 0.32 -0.75 5.29
CA VAL A 79 0.32 0.73 5.30
C VAL A 79 -1.08 1.28 5.61
N SER A 80 -2.14 0.66 5.08
CA SER A 80 -3.52 1.04 5.36
C SER A 80 -3.84 0.91 6.84
N ASP A 81 -3.52 -0.25 7.45
CA ASP A 81 -3.75 -0.50 8.88
C ASP A 81 -3.02 0.52 9.75
N HIS A 82 -1.79 0.87 9.38
CA HIS A 82 -1.02 1.88 10.11
C HIS A 82 -1.60 3.30 9.94
N LEU A 83 -2.13 3.63 8.75
CA LEU A 83 -2.77 4.92 8.49
C LEU A 83 -4.07 5.06 9.30
N ASP A 84 -4.85 3.97 9.42
CA ASP A 84 -6.03 3.94 10.28
C ASP A 84 -5.65 4.16 11.75
N GLU A 85 -4.59 3.52 12.24
CA GLU A 85 -4.10 3.72 13.61
C GLU A 85 -3.65 5.18 13.84
N LEU A 86 -2.93 5.77 12.89
CA LEU A 86 -2.49 7.17 12.97
C LEU A 86 -3.67 8.14 12.92
N MET A 87 -4.67 7.88 12.09
CA MET A 87 -5.88 8.68 11.98
C MET A 87 -6.70 8.64 13.27
N GLU A 88 -6.82 7.46 13.90
CA GLU A 88 -7.51 7.34 15.19
C GLU A 88 -6.75 8.09 16.30
N LYS A 89 -5.42 8.02 16.32
CA LYS A 89 -4.60 8.82 17.24
C LYS A 89 -4.76 10.32 17.00
N LEU A 90 -4.80 10.76 15.74
CA LEU A 90 -5.01 12.16 15.39
C LEU A 90 -6.39 12.66 15.82
N LEU A 91 -7.42 11.84 15.62
CA LEU A 91 -8.78 12.15 16.08
C LEU A 91 -8.82 12.31 17.60
N ARG A 92 -8.23 11.38 18.35
CA ARG A 92 -8.14 11.48 19.83
C ARG A 92 -7.35 12.71 20.27
N ALA A 93 -6.19 12.97 19.65
CA ALA A 93 -5.39 14.16 19.98
C ALA A 93 -6.13 15.47 19.67
N THR A 94 -6.95 15.48 18.62
CA THR A 94 -7.77 16.65 18.27
C THR A 94 -8.90 16.85 19.29
N ASP A 95 -9.52 15.76 19.74
CA ASP A 95 -10.54 15.78 20.79
C ASP A 95 -9.97 16.28 22.12
N ASP A 96 -8.81 15.75 22.53
CA ASP A 96 -8.06 16.21 23.70
C ASP A 96 -7.72 17.71 23.61
N MET A 97 -7.28 18.18 22.43
CA MET A 97 -7.03 19.60 22.21
C MET A 97 -8.32 20.44 22.31
N ALA A 98 -9.44 19.96 21.79
CA ALA A 98 -10.73 20.64 21.89
C ALA A 98 -11.16 20.78 23.35
N ASP A 99 -10.97 19.72 24.15
CA ASP A 99 -11.25 19.74 25.58
C ASP A 99 -10.33 20.70 26.34
N VAL A 100 -9.03 20.71 26.05
CA VAL A 100 -8.10 21.68 26.64
C VAL A 100 -8.53 23.12 26.32
N VAL A 101 -8.89 23.41 25.07
CA VAL A 101 -9.39 24.74 24.67
C VAL A 101 -10.67 25.10 25.43
N ARG A 102 -11.58 24.14 25.62
CA ARG A 102 -12.82 24.34 26.38
C ARG A 102 -12.52 24.67 27.85
N HIS A 103 -11.62 23.92 28.47
CA HIS A 103 -11.17 24.16 29.84
C HIS A 103 -10.46 25.49 30.01
N VAL A 104 -9.59 25.87 29.07
CA VAL A 104 -8.92 27.18 29.08
C VAL A 104 -9.92 28.31 28.96
N ARG A 105 -10.94 28.17 28.09
CA ARG A 105 -12.01 29.18 27.95
C ARG A 105 -12.83 29.33 29.23
N GLU A 106 -13.21 28.22 29.86
CA GLU A 106 -13.94 28.25 31.13
C GLU A 106 -13.10 28.85 32.27
N SER A 107 -11.81 28.51 32.31
CA SER A 107 -10.84 29.07 33.26
C SER A 107 -10.65 30.57 33.05
N GLY A 108 -10.49 31.01 31.80
CA GLY A 108 -10.37 32.42 31.43
C GLY A 108 -11.58 33.24 31.87
N ARG A 109 -12.80 32.72 31.68
CA ARG A 109 -14.03 33.37 32.16
C ARG A 109 -14.08 33.49 33.69
N ARG A 110 -13.62 32.47 34.43
CA ARG A 110 -13.53 32.56 35.90
C ARG A 110 -12.46 33.54 36.36
N MET A 111 -11.33 33.59 35.64
CA MET A 111 -10.25 34.53 35.91
C MET A 111 -10.72 35.98 35.71
N GLU A 112 -11.42 36.25 34.62
CA GLU A 112 -11.99 37.57 34.31
C GLU A 112 -12.92 38.06 35.43
N LEU A 113 -13.85 37.22 35.89
CA LEU A 113 -14.73 37.55 37.02
C LEU A 113 -13.92 37.87 38.29
N THR A 114 -12.90 37.07 38.58
CA THR A 114 -12.03 37.26 39.75
C THR A 114 -11.27 38.59 39.64
N THR A 115 -10.76 38.93 38.46
CA THR A 115 -10.09 40.21 38.22
C THR A 115 -11.02 41.40 38.45
N TYR A 116 -12.26 41.35 37.96
CA TYR A 116 -13.22 42.43 38.20
C TYR A 116 -13.51 42.64 39.69
N VAL A 117 -13.67 41.56 40.46
CA VAL A 117 -13.88 41.64 41.91
C VAL A 117 -12.67 42.26 42.61
N ILE A 118 -11.46 41.85 42.26
CA ILE A 118 -10.23 42.43 42.83
C ILE A 118 -10.15 43.93 42.52
N VAL A 119 -10.38 44.33 41.26
CA VAL A 119 -10.37 45.74 40.85
C VAL A 119 -11.43 46.56 41.58
N ALA A 120 -12.62 46.01 41.81
CA ALA A 120 -13.66 46.70 42.57
C ALA A 120 -13.25 46.91 44.04
N ILE A 121 -12.66 45.90 44.68
CA ILE A 121 -12.17 46.00 46.07
C ILE A 121 -11.04 47.02 46.18
N THR A 122 -10.09 47.03 45.25
CA THR A 122 -8.98 47.99 45.28
C THR A 122 -9.46 49.43 45.10
N ILE A 123 -10.46 49.68 44.25
CA ILE A 123 -11.09 51.00 44.12
C ILE A 123 -11.70 51.45 45.45
N VAL A 124 -12.49 50.59 46.11
CA VAL A 124 -13.11 50.91 47.41
C VAL A 124 -12.04 51.18 48.48
N GLN A 125 -10.97 50.38 48.52
CA GLN A 125 -9.85 50.60 49.44
C GLN A 125 -9.15 51.95 49.19
N LEU A 126 -8.92 52.33 47.93
CA LEU A 126 -8.34 53.63 47.59
C LEU A 126 -9.23 54.79 48.06
N PHE A 127 -10.55 54.71 47.82
CA PHE A 127 -11.49 55.71 48.33
C PHE A 127 -11.47 55.80 49.84
N TYR A 128 -11.43 54.66 50.54
CA TYR A 128 -11.35 54.64 52.00
C TYR A 128 -10.08 55.33 52.52
N ILE A 129 -8.92 55.08 51.91
CA ILE A 129 -7.65 55.72 52.28
C ILE A 129 -7.73 57.23 52.05
N VAL A 130 -8.24 57.69 50.90
CA VAL A 130 -8.40 59.12 50.60
C VAL A 130 -9.34 59.80 51.59
N PHE A 131 -10.48 59.17 51.89
CA PHE A 131 -11.46 59.73 52.82
C PHE A 131 -10.90 59.85 54.24
N GLN A 132 -10.17 58.83 54.71
CA GLN A 132 -9.48 58.86 56.00
C GLN A 132 -8.44 60.00 56.04
N PHE A 133 -7.68 60.18 54.97
CA PHE A 133 -6.70 61.28 54.88
C PHE A 133 -7.37 62.66 54.87
N SER A 134 -8.48 62.83 54.16
CA SER A 134 -9.23 64.10 54.09
C SER A 134 -9.97 64.45 55.38
N VAL A 135 -10.39 63.46 56.19
CA VAL A 135 -11.05 63.70 57.48
C VAL A 135 -10.05 64.00 58.60
N THR A 136 -8.82 63.50 58.48
CA THR A 136 -7.77 63.66 59.51
C THR A 136 -6.99 64.97 59.35
N HIS A 137 -7.18 65.70 58.25
CA HIS A 137 -6.47 66.94 57.91
C HIS A 137 -7.37 68.17 57.99
#